data_AF-W6URA7-F1
#
_entry.id   AF-W6URA7-F1
#
_cell.length_a   1.000
_cell.length_b   1.000
_cell.length_c   1.000
_cell.angle_alpha   90.00
_cell.angle_beta   90.00
_cell.angle_gamma   90.00
#
_symmetry.space_group_name_H-M   'P 1'
#
loop_
_entity.id
_entity.type
_entity.pdbx_description
1 polymer ?
#
loop_
_entity_poly.entity_id
_entity_poly.type
_entity_poly.pdbx_seq_one_letter_code
_entity_poly.pdbx_strand_id
1 'polypeptide(L)'
;MLLLVLSLKTVGKVLLTYAEVVKADFVHWVESQETACILMNNIQQCRVQLEKVYEAMGGDANLKEDTKAVMHDLQQMLNDAIDEMAEKYSVALRPIVLGKIKEVNKLLHQISSNFKANIESEADLVLRPLMDHFESSLSVYADICEKTVLKRILKELWKITMFTFEKQSLQHALSLYTQPTDSLIKNFVYSQKSQDKPAVEDSVGELSIQVDLFRHPSHGEHKVTVSILSANNLKWVTSGTFRPFVEVYIIGPLLADKKRKFATKSRTGVWSPIFNESCTL
;
A
#
# COMPACT_ATOMS: atom_id res chain seq x y z
N MET A 1 -10.32 -13.46 -57.75
CA MET A 1 -11.14 -12.77 -56.73
C MET A 1 -12.00 -13.73 -55.91
N LEU A 2 -12.89 -14.54 -56.50
CA LEU A 2 -13.72 -15.52 -55.76
C LEU A 2 -12.92 -16.58 -54.98
N LEU A 3 -11.85 -17.13 -55.58
CA LEU A 3 -10.90 -18.03 -54.92
C LEU A 3 -10.21 -17.40 -53.69
N LEU A 4 -9.89 -16.11 -53.79
CA LEU A 4 -9.19 -15.34 -52.76
C LEU A 4 -10.12 -15.04 -51.56
N VAL A 5 -11.42 -14.81 -51.83
CA VAL A 5 -12.46 -14.67 -50.79
C VAL A 5 -12.74 -16.00 -50.09
N LEU A 6 -12.76 -17.12 -50.83
CA LEU A 6 -12.93 -18.46 -50.24
C LEU A 6 -11.73 -18.86 -49.37
N SER A 7 -10.50 -18.56 -49.80
CA SER A 7 -9.31 -18.80 -48.98
C SER A 7 -9.31 -17.94 -47.70
N LEU A 8 -9.75 -16.69 -47.78
CA LEU A 8 -9.89 -15.81 -46.62
C LEU A 8 -10.81 -16.37 -45.55
N LYS A 9 -11.99 -16.86 -45.98
CA LYS A 9 -12.98 -17.44 -45.08
C LYS A 9 -12.45 -18.69 -44.39
N THR A 10 -11.64 -19.49 -45.08
CA THR A 10 -10.98 -20.67 -44.51
C THR A 10 -9.90 -20.27 -43.51
N VAL A 11 -9.02 -19.33 -43.86
CA VAL A 11 -7.97 -18.81 -42.96
C VAL A 11 -8.59 -18.21 -41.69
N GLY A 12 -9.63 -17.39 -41.84
CA GLY A 12 -10.36 -16.82 -40.70
C GLY A 12 -10.95 -17.89 -39.78
N LYS A 13 -11.61 -18.92 -40.34
CA LYS A 13 -12.14 -20.03 -39.54
C LYS A 13 -11.06 -20.80 -38.79
N VAL A 14 -9.94 -21.10 -39.44
CA VAL A 14 -8.82 -21.83 -38.82
C VAL A 14 -8.21 -21.01 -37.67
N LEU A 15 -7.92 -19.73 -37.90
CA LEU A 15 -7.34 -18.86 -36.88
C LEU A 15 -8.27 -18.67 -35.68
N LEU A 16 -9.55 -18.44 -35.91
CA LEU A 16 -10.52 -18.29 -34.83
C LEU A 16 -10.72 -19.60 -34.06
N THR A 17 -10.77 -20.74 -34.76
CA THR A 17 -10.87 -22.05 -34.10
C THR A 17 -9.65 -22.31 -33.23
N TYR A 18 -8.44 -22.00 -33.74
CA TYR A 18 -7.22 -22.08 -32.95
C TYR A 18 -7.28 -21.17 -31.72
N ALA A 19 -7.68 -19.91 -31.88
CA ALA A 19 -7.79 -18.96 -30.78
C ALA A 19 -8.79 -19.43 -29.71
N GLU A 20 -9.96 -19.93 -30.11
CA GLU A 20 -10.97 -20.43 -29.18
C GLU A 20 -10.50 -21.68 -28.43
N VAL A 21 -9.81 -22.61 -29.09
CA VAL A 21 -9.22 -23.79 -28.42
C VAL A 21 -8.16 -23.35 -27.41
N VAL A 22 -7.24 -22.49 -27.81
CA VAL A 22 -6.20 -21.97 -26.90
C VAL A 22 -6.83 -21.26 -25.70
N LYS A 23 -7.83 -20.40 -25.92
CA LYS A 23 -8.54 -19.68 -24.85
C LYS A 23 -9.27 -20.61 -23.89
N ALA A 24 -9.90 -21.66 -24.40
CA ALA A 24 -10.63 -22.63 -23.60
C ALA A 24 -9.67 -23.42 -22.69
N ASP A 25 -8.53 -23.84 -23.23
CA ASP A 25 -7.54 -24.60 -22.50
C ASP A 25 -6.66 -23.74 -21.58
N PHE A 26 -6.55 -22.44 -21.85
CA PHE A 26 -5.64 -21.51 -21.17
C PHE A 26 -5.75 -21.54 -19.64
N VAL A 27 -6.95 -21.73 -19.10
CA VAL A 27 -7.21 -21.77 -17.64
C VAL A 27 -6.39 -22.84 -16.93
N HIS A 28 -6.04 -23.95 -17.61
CA HIS A 28 -5.23 -25.02 -17.04
C HIS A 28 -3.74 -24.68 -16.96
N TRP A 29 -3.31 -23.64 -17.68
CA TRP A 29 -1.91 -23.26 -17.82
C TRP A 29 -1.56 -21.96 -17.12
N VAL A 30 -2.52 -21.28 -16.47
CA VAL A 30 -2.30 -19.99 -15.80
C VAL A 30 -1.35 -20.06 -14.61
N GLU A 31 -1.09 -21.23 -14.06
CA GLU A 31 -0.09 -21.43 -13.00
C GLU A 31 1.33 -21.60 -13.56
N SER A 32 1.46 -22.02 -14.82
CA SER A 32 2.74 -22.15 -15.51
C SER A 32 3.06 -20.84 -16.24
N GLN A 33 3.91 -20.02 -15.63
CA GLN A 33 4.33 -18.75 -16.20
C GLN A 33 4.84 -18.88 -17.64
N GLU A 34 5.70 -19.87 -17.90
CA GLU A 34 6.27 -20.09 -19.23
C GLU A 34 5.20 -20.46 -20.26
N THR A 35 4.36 -21.45 -19.95
CA THR A 35 3.33 -21.93 -20.86
C THR A 35 2.27 -20.87 -21.14
N ALA A 36 1.84 -20.12 -20.12
CA ALA A 36 0.89 -19.03 -20.30
C ALA A 36 1.42 -17.96 -21.28
N CYS A 37 2.69 -17.58 -21.15
CA CYS A 37 3.32 -16.60 -22.04
C CYS A 37 3.46 -17.12 -23.48
N ILE A 38 3.87 -18.38 -23.65
CA ILE A 38 3.96 -19.02 -24.98
C ILE A 38 2.59 -19.04 -25.67
N LEU A 39 1.52 -19.41 -24.96
CA LEU A 39 0.18 -19.44 -25.54
C LEU A 39 -0.31 -18.05 -25.96
N MET A 40 -0.08 -17.02 -25.15
CA MET A 40 -0.38 -15.63 -25.51
C MET A 40 0.45 -15.14 -26.70
N ASN A 41 1.74 -15.47 -26.74
CA ASN A 41 2.62 -15.19 -27.87
C ASN A 41 2.14 -15.84 -29.16
N ASN A 42 1.61 -17.07 -29.08
CA ASN A 42 1.09 -17.77 -30.26
C ASN A 42 -0.11 -17.04 -30.88
N ILE A 43 -1.05 -16.56 -30.06
CA ILE A 43 -2.19 -15.76 -30.57
C ILE A 43 -1.71 -14.42 -31.15
N GLN A 44 -0.74 -13.78 -30.51
CA GLN A 44 -0.11 -12.57 -31.05
C GLN A 44 0.61 -12.85 -32.38
N GLN A 45 1.25 -14.00 -32.52
CA GLN A 45 1.89 -14.41 -33.77
C GLN A 45 0.86 -14.65 -34.87
N CYS A 46 -0.28 -15.30 -34.58
CA CYS A 46 -1.41 -15.40 -35.52
C CYS A 46 -1.83 -14.02 -36.02
N ARG A 47 -1.92 -13.04 -35.12
CA ARG A 47 -2.29 -11.66 -35.45
C ARG A 47 -1.26 -10.97 -36.35
N VAL A 48 0.03 -11.10 -36.05
CA VAL A 48 1.13 -10.56 -36.89
C VAL A 48 1.16 -11.21 -38.28
N GLN A 49 0.94 -12.52 -38.36
CA GLN A 49 0.95 -13.23 -39.65
C GLN A 49 -0.30 -12.88 -40.49
N LEU A 50 -1.45 -12.70 -39.86
CA LEU A 50 -2.65 -12.21 -40.54
C LEU A 50 -2.42 -10.84 -41.19
N GLU A 51 -1.70 -9.95 -40.52
CA GLU A 51 -1.33 -8.63 -41.08
C GLU A 51 -0.42 -8.76 -42.29
N LYS A 52 0.58 -9.65 -42.23
CA LYS A 52 1.45 -9.93 -43.38
C LYS A 52 0.67 -10.50 -44.56
N VAL A 53 -0.32 -11.35 -44.31
CA VAL A 53 -1.22 -11.87 -45.35
C VAL A 53 -2.05 -10.73 -45.95
N TYR A 54 -2.59 -9.83 -45.12
CA TYR A 54 -3.33 -8.64 -45.57
C TYR A 54 -2.51 -7.78 -46.53
N GLU A 55 -1.28 -7.43 -46.14
CA GLU A 55 -0.34 -6.66 -46.96
C GLU A 55 0.04 -7.39 -48.26
N ALA A 56 0.31 -8.70 -48.18
CA ALA A 56 0.65 -9.51 -49.36
C ALA A 56 -0.49 -9.62 -50.37
N MET A 57 -1.75 -9.48 -49.93
CA MET A 57 -2.93 -9.43 -50.81
C MET A 57 -3.17 -8.04 -51.41
N GLY A 58 -2.30 -7.07 -51.13
CA GLY A 58 -2.32 -5.73 -51.72
C GLY A 58 -2.89 -4.63 -50.83
N GLY A 59 -3.21 -4.97 -49.57
CA GLY A 59 -3.57 -4.02 -48.51
C GLY A 59 -4.68 -3.04 -48.89
N ASP A 60 -4.60 -1.83 -48.33
CA ASP A 60 -5.63 -0.81 -48.50
C ASP A 60 -5.83 -0.34 -49.95
N ALA A 61 -4.78 -0.39 -50.76
CA ALA A 61 -4.81 0.13 -52.12
C ALA A 61 -5.54 -0.80 -53.11
N ASN A 62 -5.51 -2.12 -52.88
CA ASN A 62 -5.92 -3.11 -53.89
C ASN A 62 -7.03 -4.07 -53.42
N LEU A 63 -7.40 -4.04 -52.13
CA LEU A 63 -8.46 -4.88 -51.59
C LEU A 63 -9.82 -4.20 -51.62
N LYS A 64 -10.88 -5.02 -51.80
CA LYS A 64 -12.26 -4.57 -51.70
C LYS A 64 -12.65 -4.31 -50.24
N GLU A 65 -13.53 -3.35 -50.02
CA GLU A 65 -13.98 -2.93 -48.69
C GLU A 65 -14.49 -4.10 -47.83
N ASP A 66 -15.33 -4.98 -48.39
CA ASP A 66 -15.82 -6.19 -47.70
C ASP A 66 -14.68 -7.12 -47.21
N THR A 67 -13.57 -7.18 -47.97
CA THR A 67 -12.41 -8.01 -47.62
C THR A 67 -11.59 -7.36 -46.52
N LYS A 68 -11.44 -6.04 -46.56
CA LYS A 68 -10.77 -5.27 -45.50
C LYS A 68 -11.53 -5.37 -44.19
N ALA A 69 -12.85 -5.20 -44.23
CA ALA A 69 -13.71 -5.32 -43.05
C ALA A 69 -13.52 -6.68 -42.36
N VAL A 70 -13.58 -7.79 -43.11
CA VAL A 70 -13.35 -9.14 -42.55
C VAL A 70 -11.95 -9.29 -41.96
N MET A 71 -10.92 -8.69 -42.57
CA MET A 71 -9.55 -8.73 -42.07
C MET A 71 -9.37 -7.96 -40.77
N HIS A 72 -9.92 -6.75 -40.70
CA HIS A 72 -9.91 -5.94 -39.48
C HIS A 72 -10.70 -6.60 -38.35
N ASP A 73 -11.85 -7.22 -38.65
CA ASP A 73 -12.63 -7.96 -37.67
C ASP A 73 -11.83 -9.15 -37.11
N LEU A 74 -11.13 -9.90 -37.98
CA LEU A 74 -10.25 -11.00 -37.56
C LEU A 74 -9.07 -10.50 -36.72
N GLN A 75 -8.44 -9.39 -37.11
CA GLN A 75 -7.40 -8.72 -36.32
C GLN A 75 -7.90 -8.34 -34.93
N GLN A 76 -9.11 -7.78 -34.83
CA GLN A 76 -9.73 -7.35 -33.59
C GLN A 76 -10.07 -8.55 -32.70
N MET A 77 -10.66 -9.61 -33.26
CA MET A 77 -10.96 -10.83 -32.49
C MET A 77 -9.72 -11.49 -31.90
N LEU A 78 -8.61 -11.55 -32.66
CA LEU A 78 -7.33 -12.06 -32.14
C LEU A 78 -6.74 -11.12 -31.08
N ASN A 79 -6.90 -9.81 -31.24
CA ASN A 79 -6.50 -8.82 -30.23
C ASN A 79 -7.25 -9.05 -28.90
N ASP A 80 -8.56 -9.19 -28.98
CA ASP A 80 -9.44 -9.37 -27.82
C ASP A 80 -9.20 -10.71 -27.13
N ALA A 81 -8.86 -11.75 -27.88
CA ALA A 81 -8.43 -13.04 -27.34
C ALA A 81 -7.20 -12.90 -26.42
N ILE A 82 -6.22 -12.07 -26.80
CA ILE A 82 -5.03 -11.82 -25.96
C ILE A 82 -5.41 -11.04 -24.71
N ASP A 83 -6.29 -10.05 -24.82
CA ASP A 83 -6.80 -9.29 -23.66
C ASP A 83 -7.52 -10.20 -22.66
N GLU A 84 -8.40 -11.10 -23.13
CA GLU A 84 -9.11 -12.05 -22.27
C GLU A 84 -8.15 -13.05 -21.59
N MET A 85 -7.15 -13.56 -22.32
CA MET A 85 -6.13 -14.43 -21.72
C MET A 85 -5.30 -13.69 -20.67
N ALA A 86 -4.87 -12.45 -20.96
CA ALA A 86 -4.11 -11.64 -20.01
C ALA A 86 -4.93 -11.35 -18.73
N GLU A 87 -6.23 -11.09 -18.86
CA GLU A 87 -7.14 -10.93 -17.72
C GLU A 87 -7.28 -12.23 -16.90
N LYS A 88 -7.48 -13.38 -17.56
CA LYS A 88 -7.53 -14.68 -16.87
C LYS A 88 -6.22 -14.98 -16.13
N TYR A 89 -5.09 -14.69 -16.76
CA TYR A 89 -3.78 -14.85 -16.15
C TYR A 89 -3.62 -13.93 -14.93
N SER A 90 -4.09 -12.69 -15.02
CA SER A 90 -4.02 -11.74 -13.91
C SER A 90 -4.82 -12.19 -12.69
N VAL A 91 -5.96 -12.86 -12.89
CA VAL A 91 -6.75 -13.46 -11.80
C VAL A 91 -5.93 -14.53 -11.05
N ALA A 92 -5.17 -15.37 -11.76
CA ALA A 92 -4.31 -16.38 -11.14
C ALA A 92 -3.13 -15.78 -10.36
N LEU A 93 -2.66 -14.58 -10.73
CA LEU A 93 -1.61 -13.87 -10.00
C LEU A 93 -2.11 -13.18 -8.72
N ARG A 94 -3.42 -12.90 -8.59
CA ARG A 94 -3.99 -12.16 -7.44
C ARG A 94 -3.65 -12.76 -6.08
N PRO A 95 -3.76 -14.08 -5.84
CA PRO A 95 -3.43 -14.66 -4.53
C PRO A 95 -1.96 -14.47 -4.16
N ILE A 96 -1.06 -14.54 -5.14
CA ILE A 96 0.39 -14.35 -4.96
C ILE A 96 0.68 -12.90 -4.56
N VAL A 97 0.16 -11.95 -5.34
CA VAL A 97 0.29 -10.50 -5.08
C VAL A 97 -0.32 -10.14 -3.71
N LEU A 98 -1.48 -10.69 -3.37
CA LEU A 98 -2.11 -10.50 -2.07
C LEU A 98 -1.21 -11.04 -0.93
N GLY A 99 -0.60 -12.20 -1.11
CA GLY A 99 0.39 -12.74 -0.16
C GLY A 99 1.52 -11.76 0.10
N LYS A 100 2.11 -11.20 -0.97
CA LYS A 100 3.20 -10.21 -0.86
C LYS A 100 2.76 -8.89 -0.24
N ILE A 101 1.59 -8.38 -0.58
CA ILE A 101 1.05 -7.16 0.05
C ILE A 101 0.74 -7.39 1.54
N LYS A 102 0.36 -8.59 1.95
CA LYS A 102 0.23 -8.92 3.39
C LYS A 102 1.57 -8.90 4.11
N GLU A 103 2.65 -9.35 3.47
CA GLU A 103 4.01 -9.24 4.01
C GLU A 103 4.42 -7.76 4.15
N VAL A 104 4.18 -6.95 3.10
CA VAL A 104 4.38 -5.48 3.13
C VAL A 104 3.63 -4.84 4.30
N ASN A 105 2.34 -5.16 4.47
CA ASN A 105 1.53 -4.64 5.57
C ASN A 105 2.08 -5.06 6.93
N LYS A 106 2.57 -6.29 7.08
CA LYS A 106 3.17 -6.76 8.32
C LYS A 106 4.41 -5.93 8.68
N LEU A 107 5.26 -5.63 7.71
CA LEU A 107 6.45 -4.78 7.91
C LEU A 107 6.05 -3.34 8.23
N LEU A 108 5.03 -2.81 7.56
CA LEU A 108 4.50 -1.47 7.83
C LEU A 108 4.04 -1.30 9.29
N HIS A 109 3.43 -2.33 9.89
CA HIS A 109 3.02 -2.30 11.30
C HIS A 109 4.20 -2.40 12.29
N GLN A 110 5.38 -2.79 11.82
CA GLN A 110 6.58 -2.92 12.64
C GLN A 110 7.44 -1.64 12.65
N ILE A 111 7.13 -0.67 11.78
CA ILE A 111 7.83 0.61 11.76
C ILE A 111 7.61 1.31 13.11
N SER A 112 8.72 1.51 13.84
CA SER A 112 8.71 2.27 15.08
C SER A 112 8.49 3.75 14.79
N SER A 113 7.78 4.48 15.65
CA SER A 113 7.62 5.95 15.57
C SER A 113 8.91 6.73 15.84
N ASN A 114 10.08 6.11 15.67
CA ASN A 114 11.35 6.72 15.99
C ASN A 114 11.64 7.83 14.97
N PHE A 115 11.48 9.09 15.38
CA PHE A 115 11.60 10.30 14.54
C PHE A 115 13.00 10.51 13.91
N LYS A 116 13.96 9.60 14.15
CA LYS A 116 15.30 9.59 13.56
C LYS A 116 15.48 8.55 12.44
N ALA A 117 14.49 7.69 12.16
CA ALA A 117 14.58 6.71 11.09
C ALA A 117 14.57 7.39 9.72
N ASN A 118 15.46 6.97 8.81
CA ASN A 118 15.43 7.44 7.44
C ASN A 118 14.18 6.84 6.74
N ILE A 119 13.20 7.70 6.46
CA ILE A 119 11.92 7.32 5.85
C ILE A 119 12.12 6.52 4.56
N GLU A 120 13.14 6.89 3.76
CA GLU A 120 13.47 6.21 2.50
C GLU A 120 13.91 4.76 2.75
N SER A 121 14.79 4.54 3.74
CA SER A 121 15.25 3.19 4.10
C SER A 121 14.13 2.32 4.65
N GLU A 122 13.20 2.88 5.41
CA GLU A 122 12.03 2.15 5.92
C GLU A 122 11.07 1.79 4.79
N ALA A 123 10.83 2.71 3.84
CA ALA A 123 10.01 2.46 2.67
C ALA A 123 10.58 1.31 1.82
N ASP A 124 11.90 1.31 1.58
CA ASP A 124 12.59 0.24 0.85
C ASP A 124 12.44 -1.11 1.55
N LEU A 125 12.64 -1.16 2.88
CA LEU A 125 12.49 -2.38 3.68
C LEU A 125 11.06 -2.93 3.60
N VAL A 126 10.06 -2.05 3.70
CA VAL A 126 8.64 -2.42 3.69
C VAL A 126 8.21 -2.95 2.33
N LEU A 127 8.67 -2.33 1.24
CA LEU A 127 8.31 -2.72 -0.13
C LEU A 127 9.09 -3.93 -0.66
N ARG A 128 10.23 -4.26 -0.05
CA ARG A 128 11.13 -5.33 -0.51
C ARG A 128 10.47 -6.67 -0.84
N PRO A 129 9.54 -7.23 -0.02
CA PRO A 129 8.91 -8.52 -0.35
C PRO A 129 8.15 -8.52 -1.67
N LEU A 130 7.56 -7.38 -2.04
CA LEU A 130 6.85 -7.21 -3.29
C LEU A 130 7.82 -6.95 -4.45
N MET A 131 8.84 -6.13 -4.21
CA MET A 131 9.85 -5.80 -5.23
C MET A 131 10.68 -7.03 -5.63
N ASP A 132 11.12 -7.84 -4.67
CA ASP A 132 11.86 -9.08 -4.94
C ASP A 132 11.01 -10.07 -5.78
N HIS A 133 9.71 -10.15 -5.47
CA HIS A 133 8.78 -10.97 -6.25
C HIS A 133 8.62 -10.45 -7.69
N PHE A 134 8.45 -9.14 -7.86
CA PHE A 134 8.36 -8.54 -9.18
C PHE A 134 9.65 -8.67 -9.96
N GLU A 135 10.82 -8.45 -9.36
CA GLU A 135 12.10 -8.63 -10.05
C GLU A 135 12.21 -10.05 -10.62
N SER A 136 11.91 -11.05 -9.80
CA SER A 136 11.93 -12.45 -10.23
C SER A 136 10.93 -12.74 -11.37
N SER A 137 9.67 -12.33 -11.22
CA SER A 137 8.64 -12.60 -12.24
C SER A 137 8.83 -11.79 -13.52
N LEU A 138 9.15 -10.50 -13.41
CA LEU A 138 9.33 -9.58 -14.54
C LEU A 138 10.55 -9.94 -15.39
N SER A 139 11.63 -10.41 -14.77
CA SER A 139 12.80 -10.90 -15.49
C SER A 139 12.43 -12.04 -16.43
N VAL A 140 11.67 -13.03 -15.93
CA VAL A 140 11.18 -14.14 -16.76
C VAL A 140 10.23 -13.66 -17.85
N TYR A 141 9.26 -12.78 -17.55
CA TYR A 141 8.38 -12.22 -18.58
C TYR A 141 9.15 -11.46 -19.67
N ALA A 142 10.18 -10.71 -19.30
CA ALA A 142 10.99 -9.95 -20.25
C ALA A 142 11.77 -10.84 -21.22
N ASP A 143 12.15 -12.04 -20.78
CA ASP A 143 12.86 -13.03 -21.61
C ASP A 143 11.92 -13.76 -22.58
N ILE A 144 10.73 -14.14 -22.11
CA ILE A 144 9.86 -15.06 -22.88
C ILE A 144 8.72 -14.38 -23.63
N CYS A 145 8.27 -13.18 -23.24
CA CYS A 145 7.11 -12.53 -23.83
C CYS A 145 7.47 -11.72 -25.08
N GLU A 146 6.61 -11.78 -26.10
CA GLU A 146 6.59 -10.78 -27.15
C GLU A 146 6.19 -9.41 -26.56
N LYS A 147 6.70 -8.31 -27.14
CA LYS A 147 6.58 -6.96 -26.57
C LYS A 147 5.14 -6.53 -26.27
N THR A 148 4.19 -6.86 -27.14
CA THR A 148 2.77 -6.51 -26.93
C THR A 148 2.12 -7.39 -25.86
N VAL A 149 2.49 -8.67 -25.79
CA VAL A 149 2.06 -9.58 -24.72
C VAL A 149 2.60 -9.11 -23.37
N LEU A 150 3.89 -8.80 -23.30
CA LEU A 150 4.53 -8.25 -22.10
C LEU A 150 3.79 -7.00 -21.61
N LYS A 151 3.51 -6.05 -22.50
CA LYS A 151 2.80 -4.82 -22.14
C LYS A 151 1.41 -5.09 -21.54
N ARG A 152 0.69 -6.10 -22.03
CA ARG A 152 -0.64 -6.48 -21.49
C ARG A 152 -0.53 -7.14 -20.11
N ILE A 153 0.41 -8.09 -19.96
CA ILE A 153 0.68 -8.71 -18.66
C ILE A 153 1.06 -7.66 -17.62
N LEU A 154 1.96 -6.74 -17.96
CA LEU A 154 2.35 -5.64 -17.07
C LEU A 154 1.18 -4.74 -16.68
N LYS A 155 0.31 -4.40 -17.65
CA LYS A 155 -0.88 -3.58 -17.39
C LYS A 155 -1.82 -4.26 -16.39
N GLU A 156 -2.06 -5.55 -16.57
CA GLU A 156 -2.92 -6.32 -15.68
C GLU A 156 -2.29 -6.56 -14.32
N LEU A 157 -0.98 -6.85 -14.26
CA LEU A 157 -0.21 -6.97 -13.01
C LEU A 157 -0.25 -5.68 -12.19
N TRP A 158 -0.06 -4.53 -12.85
CA TRP A 158 -0.18 -3.22 -12.21
C TRP A 158 -1.58 -3.00 -11.64
N LYS A 159 -2.62 -3.28 -12.45
CA LYS A 159 -4.03 -3.13 -12.05
C LYS A 159 -4.37 -3.98 -10.82
N ILE A 160 -3.99 -5.25 -10.79
CA ILE A 160 -4.26 -6.12 -9.63
C ILE A 160 -3.46 -5.68 -8.39
N THR A 161 -2.24 -5.17 -8.57
CA THR A 161 -1.38 -4.71 -7.48
C THR A 161 -1.99 -3.49 -6.80
N MET A 162 -2.33 -2.46 -7.58
CA MET A 162 -2.96 -1.24 -7.07
C MET A 162 -4.30 -1.53 -6.39
N PHE A 163 -5.16 -2.32 -7.04
CA PHE A 163 -6.45 -2.73 -6.48
C PHE A 163 -6.28 -3.46 -5.14
N THR A 164 -5.28 -4.34 -5.04
CA THR A 164 -5.04 -5.12 -3.83
C THR A 164 -4.51 -4.24 -2.70
N PHE A 165 -3.62 -3.29 -2.98
CA PHE A 165 -3.17 -2.30 -2.00
C PHE A 165 -4.32 -1.46 -1.45
N GLU A 166 -5.14 -0.88 -2.34
CA GLU A 166 -6.30 -0.07 -1.96
C GLU A 166 -7.28 -0.87 -1.09
N LYS A 167 -7.59 -2.10 -1.51
CA LYS A 167 -8.48 -2.98 -0.74
C LYS A 167 -7.92 -3.29 0.65
N GLN A 168 -6.64 -3.60 0.78
CA GLN A 168 -6.03 -3.88 2.08
C GLN A 168 -6.02 -2.64 2.99
N SER A 169 -5.71 -1.47 2.44
CA SER A 169 -5.74 -0.19 3.18
C SER A 169 -7.14 0.12 3.69
N LEU A 170 -8.17 -0.01 2.84
CA LEU A 170 -9.57 0.20 3.22
C LEU A 170 -10.03 -0.81 4.28
N GLN A 171 -9.66 -2.09 4.15
CA GLN A 171 -9.97 -3.12 5.15
C GLN A 171 -9.36 -2.79 6.50
N HIS A 172 -8.11 -2.31 6.51
CA HIS A 172 -7.46 -1.87 7.74
C HIS A 172 -8.20 -0.69 8.37
N ALA A 173 -8.48 0.37 7.61
CA ALA A 173 -9.21 1.54 8.09
C ALA A 173 -10.58 1.16 8.67
N LEU A 174 -11.35 0.33 7.97
CA LEU A 174 -12.65 -0.14 8.44
C LEU A 174 -12.53 -0.95 9.74
N SER A 175 -11.49 -1.79 9.86
CA SER A 175 -11.26 -2.57 11.08
C SER A 175 -11.08 -1.69 12.31
N LEU A 176 -10.45 -0.52 12.18
CA LEU A 176 -10.26 0.43 13.26
C LEU A 176 -11.59 1.07 13.71
N TYR A 177 -12.48 1.40 12.77
CA TYR A 177 -13.80 1.95 13.10
C TYR A 177 -14.74 0.94 13.76
N THR A 178 -14.54 -0.35 13.51
CA THR A 178 -15.33 -1.42 14.12
C THR A 178 -14.81 -1.90 15.48
N GLN A 179 -13.65 -1.42 15.93
CA GLN A 179 -13.08 -1.83 17.21
C GLN A 179 -13.77 -1.15 18.40
N PRO A 180 -14.03 -1.89 19.50
CA PRO A 180 -14.46 -1.27 20.75
C PRO A 180 -13.43 -0.23 21.23
N THR A 181 -13.91 0.89 21.76
CA THR A 181 -13.07 1.97 22.28
C THR A 181 -12.02 1.46 23.28
N ASP A 182 -12.37 0.48 24.12
CA ASP A 182 -11.45 -0.12 25.09
C ASP A 182 -10.26 -0.84 24.44
N SER A 183 -10.48 -1.47 23.27
CA SER A 183 -9.41 -2.12 22.50
C SER A 183 -8.48 -1.09 21.87
N LEU A 184 -9.04 0.01 21.34
CA LEU A 184 -8.27 1.13 20.80
C LEU A 184 -7.43 1.81 21.89
N ILE A 185 -8.01 2.03 23.08
CA ILE A 185 -7.30 2.58 24.25
C ILE A 185 -6.18 1.63 24.69
N LYS A 186 -6.44 0.32 24.79
CA LYS A 186 -5.40 -0.66 25.13
C LYS A 186 -4.26 -0.64 24.12
N ASN A 187 -4.56 -0.60 22.82
CA ASN A 187 -3.55 -0.53 21.76
C ASN A 187 -2.73 0.76 21.83
N PHE A 188 -3.38 1.89 22.10
CA PHE A 188 -2.70 3.17 22.31
C PHE A 188 -1.79 3.13 23.54
N VAL A 189 -2.27 2.65 24.68
CA VAL A 189 -1.45 2.53 25.91
C VAL A 189 -0.29 1.56 25.69
N TYR A 190 -0.51 0.46 24.96
CA TYR A 190 0.54 -0.48 24.62
C TYR A 190 1.60 0.13 23.68
N SER A 191 1.20 0.91 22.68
CA SER A 191 2.14 1.58 21.78
C SER A 191 2.94 2.67 22.48
N GLN A 192 2.35 3.40 23.43
CA GLN A 192 3.08 4.33 24.29
C GLN A 192 4.11 3.60 25.18
N LYS A 193 3.73 2.47 25.78
CA LYS A 193 4.66 1.67 26.59
C LYS A 193 5.78 0.99 25.78
N SER A 194 5.56 0.72 24.49
CA SER A 194 6.61 0.14 23.63
C SER A 194 7.59 1.19 23.10
N GLN A 195 7.18 2.47 23.04
CA GLN A 195 8.09 3.61 22.84
C GLN A 195 9.04 3.81 24.04
N ASP A 196 8.63 3.41 25.24
CA ASP A 196 9.45 3.43 26.47
C ASP A 196 10.48 2.30 26.56
N LYS A 197 10.72 1.52 25.48
CA LYS A 197 11.90 0.64 25.45
C LYS A 197 13.14 1.54 25.52
N PRO A 198 13.96 1.43 26.58
CA PRO A 198 14.98 2.43 26.84
C PRO A 198 16.04 2.34 25.76
N ALA A 199 16.11 3.36 24.90
CA ALA A 199 17.43 3.86 24.57
C ALA A 199 18.07 4.17 25.93
N VAL A 200 19.16 3.49 26.25
CA VAL A 200 19.94 3.74 27.47
C VAL A 200 20.48 5.17 27.37
N GLU A 201 19.67 6.14 27.79
CA GLU A 201 20.10 7.48 28.18
C GLU A 201 19.85 7.58 29.67
N ASP A 202 20.93 7.79 30.42
CA ASP A 202 20.89 7.98 31.87
C ASP A 202 19.75 8.94 32.25
N SER A 203 18.88 8.53 33.18
CA SER A 203 17.79 9.38 33.69
C SER A 203 18.31 10.81 33.94
N VAL A 204 17.70 11.78 33.24
CA VAL A 204 18.03 13.22 33.29
C VAL A 204 17.37 13.93 34.47
N GLY A 205 16.74 13.18 35.38
CA GLY A 205 16.04 13.66 36.57
C GLY A 205 14.64 13.04 36.71
N GLU A 206 13.96 13.38 37.81
CA GLU A 206 12.61 12.92 38.14
C GLU A 206 11.68 14.12 38.34
N LEU A 207 10.43 14.02 37.89
CA LEU A 207 9.41 15.05 38.07
C LEU A 207 8.25 14.48 38.91
N SER A 208 7.98 15.08 40.07
CA SER A 208 6.90 14.70 40.97
C SER A 208 5.65 15.54 40.68
N ILE A 209 4.60 14.89 40.16
CA ILE A 209 3.30 15.50 39.84
C ILE A 209 2.20 14.73 40.56
N GLN A 210 1.24 15.45 41.12
CA GLN A 210 0.00 14.88 41.64
C GLN A 210 -1.17 15.30 40.75
N VAL A 211 -2.03 14.34 40.40
CA VAL A 211 -3.24 14.58 39.60
C VAL A 211 -4.46 14.12 40.38
N ASP A 212 -5.32 15.06 40.75
CA ASP A 212 -6.57 14.80 41.47
C ASP A 212 -7.76 14.97 40.52
N LEU A 213 -8.58 13.93 40.41
CA LEU A 213 -9.84 13.96 39.66
C LEU A 213 -11.02 13.97 40.63
N PHE A 214 -11.85 15.01 40.54
CA PHE A 214 -13.07 15.15 41.32
C PHE A 214 -14.29 15.18 40.40
N ARG A 215 -15.38 14.53 40.83
CA ARG A 215 -16.68 14.56 40.13
C ARG A 215 -17.74 15.10 41.08
N HIS A 216 -18.40 16.19 40.70
CA HIS A 216 -19.44 16.78 41.55
C HIS A 216 -20.66 15.83 41.63
N PRO A 217 -21.08 15.39 42.84
CA PRO A 217 -22.12 14.36 42.98
C PRO A 217 -23.49 14.75 42.41
N SER A 218 -23.82 16.04 42.40
CA SER A 218 -25.15 16.53 41.97
C SER A 218 -25.24 17.08 40.55
N HIS A 219 -24.14 17.56 39.95
CA HIS A 219 -24.15 18.19 38.62
C HIS A 219 -23.33 17.41 37.58
N GLY A 220 -22.63 16.35 37.98
CA GLY A 220 -21.84 15.51 37.07
C GLY A 220 -20.59 16.18 36.50
N GLU A 221 -20.26 17.40 36.93
CA GLU A 221 -19.08 18.13 36.47
C GLU A 221 -17.80 17.42 36.91
N HIS A 222 -16.88 17.26 35.95
CA HIS A 222 -15.54 16.73 36.20
C HIS A 222 -14.56 17.88 36.37
N LYS A 223 -13.85 17.86 37.50
CA LYS A 223 -12.81 18.82 37.85
C LYS A 223 -11.49 18.09 37.94
N VAL A 224 -10.48 18.57 37.22
CA VAL A 224 -9.14 17.99 37.22
C VAL A 224 -8.17 19.01 37.80
N THR A 225 -7.45 18.63 38.84
CA THR A 225 -6.37 19.45 39.42
C THR A 225 -5.05 18.75 39.18
N VAL A 226 -4.12 19.45 38.53
CA VAL A 226 -2.74 19.00 38.35
C VAL A 226 -1.83 19.87 39.21
N SER A 227 -1.11 19.24 40.13
CA SER A 227 -0.18 19.87 41.06
C SER A 227 1.24 19.45 40.73
N ILE A 228 2.07 20.42 40.34
CA ILE A 228 3.49 20.23 40.06
C ILE A 228 4.23 20.44 41.39
N LEU A 229 4.76 19.36 41.97
CA LEU A 229 5.35 19.39 43.31
C LEU A 229 6.83 19.79 43.25
N SER A 230 7.65 18.96 42.62
CA SER A 230 9.10 19.21 42.48
C SER A 230 9.67 18.50 41.26
N ALA A 231 10.84 18.94 40.83
CA ALA A 231 11.74 18.11 40.04
C ALA A 231 12.98 17.78 40.87
N ASN A 232 13.54 16.59 40.71
CA ASN A 232 14.63 16.05 41.52
C ASN A 232 15.77 15.59 40.63
N ASN A 233 17.00 15.88 41.05
CA ASN A 233 18.23 15.37 40.42
C ASN A 233 18.29 15.63 38.91
N LEU A 234 17.86 16.82 38.47
CA LEU A 234 17.94 17.21 37.07
C LEU A 234 19.41 17.15 36.64
N LYS A 235 19.78 16.39 35.62
CA LYS A 235 21.16 16.29 35.12
C LYS A 235 21.27 17.10 33.85
N TRP A 236 21.48 18.41 34.00
CA TRP A 236 21.57 19.34 32.88
C TRP A 236 22.94 20.02 32.84
N VAL A 237 23.63 19.92 31.70
CA VAL A 237 24.89 20.63 31.43
C VAL A 237 24.57 21.88 30.63
N THR A 238 24.85 23.06 31.20
CA THR A 238 24.61 24.35 30.54
C THR A 238 25.84 25.24 30.69
N SER A 239 26.19 25.97 29.62
CA SER A 239 27.23 27.00 29.62
C SER A 239 26.79 28.30 30.31
N GLY A 240 25.48 28.48 30.57
CA GLY A 240 24.90 29.61 31.30
C GLY A 240 24.12 29.18 32.55
N THR A 241 23.51 30.15 33.25
CA THR A 241 22.74 29.88 34.49
C THR A 241 21.52 29.00 34.21
N PHE A 242 21.45 27.85 34.89
CA PHE A 242 20.32 26.92 34.79
C PHE A 242 19.03 27.54 35.37
N ARG A 243 17.90 27.46 34.66
CA ARG A 243 16.60 28.05 35.07
C ARG A 243 15.41 27.13 34.79
N PRO A 244 15.28 25.98 35.46
CA PRO A 244 14.18 25.04 35.22
C PRO A 244 12.81 25.62 35.52
N PHE A 245 11.85 25.22 34.70
CA PHE A 245 10.41 25.42 34.85
C PHE A 245 9.70 24.21 34.21
N VAL A 246 8.41 24.03 34.51
CA VAL A 246 7.60 22.91 34.00
C VAL A 246 6.39 23.48 33.28
N GLU A 247 6.16 23.04 32.05
CA GLU A 247 4.93 23.32 31.32
C GLU A 247 4.05 22.08 31.25
N VAL A 248 2.77 22.25 31.56
CA VAL A 248 1.76 21.20 31.49
C VAL A 248 0.75 21.55 30.40
N TYR A 249 0.52 20.59 29.51
CA TYR A 249 -0.47 20.67 28.44
C TYR A 249 -1.57 19.66 28.70
N ILE A 250 -2.82 20.14 28.81
CA ILE A 250 -3.97 19.28 29.09
C ILE A 250 -4.86 19.24 27.84
N ILE A 251 -5.08 18.03 27.33
CA ILE A 251 -5.81 17.77 26.10
C ILE A 251 -7.02 16.89 26.43
N GLY A 252 -8.19 17.27 25.95
CA GLY A 252 -9.43 16.54 26.21
C GLY A 252 -10.60 17.06 25.37
N PRO A 253 -11.61 16.21 25.09
CA PRO A 253 -12.70 16.51 24.17
C PRO A 253 -13.60 17.67 24.63
N LEU A 254 -13.63 17.98 25.92
CA LEU A 254 -14.46 19.03 26.53
C LEU A 254 -13.66 20.23 27.03
N LEU A 255 -12.47 20.47 26.46
CA LEU A 255 -11.56 21.56 26.85
C LEU A 255 -11.42 22.63 25.75
N ALA A 256 -12.41 22.78 24.86
CA ALA A 256 -12.43 23.80 23.79
C ALA A 256 -12.24 25.22 24.35
N ASP A 257 -12.98 25.56 25.39
CA ASP A 257 -13.03 26.91 25.95
C ASP A 257 -12.16 27.09 27.21
N LYS A 258 -11.41 26.05 27.62
CA LYS A 258 -10.58 26.07 28.84
C LYS A 258 -9.10 26.27 28.48
N LYS A 259 -8.36 26.99 29.34
CA LYS A 259 -6.92 27.24 29.17
C LYS A 259 -6.13 25.92 29.27
N ARG A 260 -5.58 25.44 28.15
CA ARG A 260 -4.91 24.12 28.06
C ARG A 260 -3.45 24.10 28.50
N LYS A 261 -2.85 25.27 28.71
CA LYS A 261 -1.42 25.42 29.01
C LYS A 261 -1.23 26.08 30.38
N PHE A 262 -0.45 25.42 31.22
CA PHE A 262 0.03 25.95 32.50
C PHE A 262 1.55 25.89 32.52
N ALA A 263 2.21 26.88 33.13
CA ALA A 263 3.66 26.92 33.28
C ALA A 263 4.00 27.35 34.71
N THR A 264 4.91 26.64 35.37
CA THR A 264 5.41 27.04 36.68
C THR A 264 6.37 28.22 36.58
N LYS A 265 6.61 28.89 37.71
CA LYS A 265 7.65 29.90 37.80
C LYS A 265 9.02 29.25 37.68
N SER A 266 9.91 29.89 36.93
CA SER A 266 11.28 29.41 36.78
C SER A 266 12.07 29.54 38.08
N ARG A 267 12.93 28.56 38.36
CA ARG A 267 13.82 28.53 39.52
C ARG A 267 15.26 28.64 39.04
N THR A 268 15.98 29.70 39.43
CA THR A 268 17.34 29.94 38.94
C THR A 268 18.36 29.20 39.80
N GLY A 269 19.25 28.42 39.17
CA GLY A 269 20.39 27.77 39.82
C GLY A 269 20.03 26.59 40.73
N VAL A 270 18.88 25.94 40.53
CA VAL A 270 18.43 24.83 41.37
C VAL A 270 18.21 23.57 40.53
N TRP A 271 18.92 22.49 40.85
CA TRP A 271 18.83 21.20 40.14
C TRP A 271 17.75 20.27 40.70
N SER A 272 17.20 20.60 41.87
CA SER A 272 16.02 19.96 42.45
C SER A 272 14.97 20.99 42.88
N PRO A 273 14.33 21.69 41.92
CA PRO A 273 13.40 22.78 42.23
C PRO A 273 12.08 22.26 42.83
N ILE A 274 11.60 22.96 43.87
CA ILE A 274 10.24 22.79 44.40
C ILE A 274 9.34 23.87 43.79
N PHE A 275 8.25 23.43 43.17
CA PHE A 275 7.27 24.31 42.52
C PHE A 275 6.06 24.51 43.43
N ASN A 276 5.39 23.43 43.85
CA ASN A 276 4.12 23.45 44.58
C ASN A 276 3.07 24.36 43.92
N GLU A 277 2.96 24.28 42.60
CA GLU A 277 2.01 25.07 41.82
C GLU A 277 0.94 24.15 41.22
N SER A 278 -0.31 24.59 41.27
CA SER A 278 -1.45 23.79 40.79
C SER A 278 -2.24 24.53 39.72
N CYS A 279 -2.73 23.78 38.75
CA CYS A 279 -3.71 24.24 37.77
C CYS A 279 -4.96 23.38 37.85
N THR A 280 -6.12 24.00 37.74
CA THR A 280 -7.41 23.34 37.82
C THR A 280 -8.22 23.64 36.56
N LEU A 281 -8.81 22.60 35.99
CA LEU A 281 -9.71 22.65 34.85
C LEU A 281 -11.07 22.08 35.21
#